data_AF-X0YAW8-F1
#
_entry.id   AF-X0YAW8-F1
#
_cell.length_a   1.000
_cell.length_b   1.000
_cell.length_c   1.000
_cell.angle_alpha   90.00
_cell.angle_beta   90.00
_cell.angle_gamma   90.00
#
_symmetry.space_group_name_H-M   'P 1'
#
loop_
_entity.id
_entity.type
_entity.pdbx_description
1 polymer ?
#
loop_
_entity_poly.entity_id
_entity_poly.type
_entity_poly.pdbx_seq_one_letter_code
_entity_poly.pdbx_strand_id
1 'polypeptide(L)'
;MSSLEALLLGIIQGATEFLPISSSGHLVLTETLLGITEGGLLVEVTLHTGTLVAVLVYFRSRLCWLLSRVLRQGAEGNSARTYLLWLIIATVPAGLVGLVFEERLAAIFESPRAALIGLLVTGLILFASRWGVERNRPAAGLAGLWIGFAQAVAILPGISRSGSTITAG
;
A
#
# COMPACT_ATOMS: atom_id res chain seq x y z
N MET A 1 22.27 2.05 -12.39
CA MET A 1 22.09 1.32 -11.13
C MET A 1 22.81 -0.01 -11.26
N SER A 2 23.65 -0.36 -10.29
CA SER A 2 24.35 -1.65 -10.29
C SER A 2 23.42 -2.79 -9.86
N SER A 3 23.74 -4.03 -10.24
CA SER A 3 22.95 -5.21 -9.82
C SER A 3 22.92 -5.38 -8.30
N LEU A 4 23.97 -4.94 -7.60
CA LEU A 4 24.04 -4.99 -6.13
C LEU A 4 23.08 -3.97 -5.50
N GLU A 5 23.02 -2.75 -6.02
CA GLU A 5 22.06 -1.72 -5.60
C GLU A 5 20.63 -2.21 -5.81
N ALA A 6 20.33 -2.75 -7.00
CA ALA A 6 19.01 -3.30 -7.32
C ALA A 6 18.60 -4.44 -6.37
N LEU A 7 19.53 -5.35 -6.08
CA LEU A 7 19.30 -6.45 -5.14
C LEU A 7 19.02 -5.93 -3.73
N LEU A 8 19.80 -4.95 -3.27
CA LEU A 8 19.66 -4.37 -1.94
C LEU A 8 18.32 -3.61 -1.79
N LEU A 9 17.95 -2.78 -2.77
CA LEU A 9 16.63 -2.12 -2.80
C LEU A 9 15.49 -3.15 -2.86
N GLY A 10 15.66 -4.24 -3.60
CA GLY A 10 14.70 -5.35 -3.64
C GLY A 10 14.51 -6.05 -2.29
N ILE A 11 15.60 -6.30 -1.56
CA ILE A 11 15.54 -6.85 -0.20
C ILE A 11 14.82 -5.88 0.73
N ILE A 12 15.14 -4.59 0.66
CA ILE A 12 14.50 -3.56 1.49
C ILE A 12 13.01 -3.48 1.19
N GLN A 13 12.62 -3.38 -0.09
CA GLN A 13 11.21 -3.37 -0.49
C GLN A 13 10.49 -4.61 0.05
N GLY A 14 11.04 -5.81 -0.19
CA GLY A 14 10.42 -7.06 0.24
C GLY A 14 10.25 -7.16 1.76
N ALA A 15 11.21 -6.67 2.53
CA ALA A 15 11.16 -6.67 3.99
C ALA A 15 10.19 -5.62 4.56
N THR A 16 10.01 -4.48 3.88
CA THR A 16 9.32 -3.31 4.44
C THR A 16 7.90 -3.11 3.90
N GLU A 17 7.56 -3.62 2.71
CA GLU A 17 6.27 -3.36 2.06
C GLU A 17 5.06 -3.81 2.90
N PHE A 18 5.18 -4.97 3.55
CA PHE A 18 4.08 -5.56 4.32
C PHE A 18 4.09 -5.11 5.79
N LEU A 19 5.18 -4.52 6.25
CA LEU A 19 5.29 -3.95 7.59
C LEU A 19 4.74 -2.52 7.57
N PRO A 20 4.15 -2.04 8.69
CA PRO A 20 3.56 -0.71 8.74
C PRO A 20 4.61 0.41 8.90
N ILE A 21 5.75 0.32 8.21
CA ILE A 21 6.94 1.17 8.41
C ILE A 21 7.35 1.98 7.18
N SER A 22 6.55 1.92 6.11
CA SER A 22 6.75 2.63 4.84
C SER A 22 7.98 2.18 4.05
N SER A 23 7.75 1.36 3.03
CA SER A 23 8.77 0.89 2.09
C SER A 23 9.40 2.01 1.28
N SER A 24 8.58 2.90 0.70
CA SER A 24 9.06 4.08 -0.06
C SER A 24 9.98 4.97 0.77
N GLY A 25 9.66 5.17 2.06
CA GLY A 25 10.56 5.91 2.96
C GLY A 25 11.93 5.26 3.13
N HIS A 26 11.97 3.93 3.28
CA HIS A 26 13.23 3.20 3.42
C HIS A 26 14.03 3.14 2.10
N LEU A 27 13.37 3.06 0.95
CA LEU A 27 14.01 3.13 -0.36
C LEU A 27 14.68 4.49 -0.56
N VAL A 28 13.93 5.58 -0.42
CA VAL A 28 14.45 6.95 -0.58
C VAL A 28 15.62 7.24 0.36
N LEU A 29 15.54 6.79 1.62
CA LEU A 29 16.64 6.92 2.58
C LEU A 29 17.88 6.16 2.12
N THR A 30 17.71 4.92 1.67
CA THR A 30 18.80 4.07 1.21
C THR A 30 19.47 4.64 -0.03
N GLU A 31 18.68 5.09 -1.00
CA GLU A 31 19.18 5.73 -2.21
C GLU A 31 19.97 6.99 -1.89
N THR A 32 19.46 7.82 -0.98
CA THR A 32 20.16 9.03 -0.52
C THR A 32 21.47 8.70 0.18
N LEU A 33 21.49 7.69 1.07
CA LEU A 33 22.70 7.30 1.82
C LEU A 33 23.77 6.65 0.94
N LEU A 34 23.37 5.91 -0.08
CA LEU A 34 24.28 5.23 -1.02
C LEU A 34 24.60 6.08 -2.26
N GLY A 35 23.98 7.25 -2.41
CA GLY A 35 24.16 8.11 -3.58
C GLY A 35 23.59 7.53 -4.87
N ILE A 36 22.55 6.70 -4.80
CA ILE A 36 21.90 6.10 -5.95
C ILE A 36 21.00 7.16 -6.60
N THR A 37 21.37 7.65 -7.78
CA THR A 37 20.62 8.68 -8.51
C THR A 37 19.61 8.11 -9.51
N GLU A 38 19.64 6.80 -9.76
CA GLU A 38 18.81 6.12 -10.77
C GLU A 38 17.56 5.44 -10.17
N GLY A 39 17.35 5.56 -8.86
CA GLY A 39 16.31 4.85 -8.09
C GLY A 39 14.88 5.37 -8.22
N GLY A 40 14.61 6.37 -9.07
CA GLY A 40 13.33 7.08 -9.15
C GLY A 40 12.09 6.21 -9.43
N LEU A 41 10.95 6.84 -9.70
CA LEU A 41 9.61 6.22 -9.75
C LEU A 41 9.54 4.85 -10.48
N LEU A 42 10.27 4.68 -11.58
CA LEU A 42 10.30 3.39 -12.32
C LEU A 42 10.85 2.23 -11.48
N VAL A 43 11.92 2.45 -10.71
CA VAL A 43 12.49 1.42 -9.82
C VAL A 43 11.48 1.10 -8.73
N GLU A 44 10.91 2.11 -8.07
CA GLU A 44 9.87 1.90 -7.06
C GLU A 44 8.69 1.07 -7.59
N VAL A 45 8.14 1.41 -8.76
CA VAL A 45 7.03 0.68 -9.38
C VAL A 45 7.43 -0.76 -9.71
N THR A 46 8.65 -0.97 -10.20
CA THR A 46 9.17 -2.32 -10.51
C THR A 46 9.28 -3.16 -9.23
N LEU A 47 9.82 -2.58 -8.16
CA LEU A 47 9.95 -3.22 -6.85
C LEU A 47 8.58 -3.55 -6.25
N HIS A 48 7.62 -2.63 -6.32
CA HIS A 48 6.23 -2.86 -5.89
C HIS A 48 5.56 -3.98 -6.70
N THR A 49 5.86 -4.08 -8.00
CA THR A 49 5.37 -5.17 -8.84
C THR A 49 5.90 -6.52 -8.35
N GLY A 50 7.17 -6.59 -7.94
CA GLY A 50 7.75 -7.79 -7.30
C GLY A 50 6.99 -8.21 -6.03
N THR A 51 6.71 -7.26 -5.13
CA THR A 51 5.92 -7.54 -3.92
C THR A 51 4.46 -7.87 -4.22
N LEU A 52 3.86 -7.28 -5.25
CA LEU A 52 2.53 -7.64 -5.72
C LEU A 52 2.48 -9.10 -6.17
N VAL A 53 3.47 -9.55 -6.96
CA VAL A 53 3.58 -10.95 -7.35
C VAL A 53 3.67 -11.86 -6.12
N ALA A 54 4.45 -11.48 -5.10
CA ALA A 54 4.54 -12.24 -3.85
C ALA A 54 3.17 -12.40 -3.17
N VAL A 55 2.38 -11.32 -3.08
CA VAL A 55 1.01 -11.35 -2.53
C VAL A 55 0.08 -12.24 -3.36
N LEU A 56 0.12 -12.13 -4.69
CA LEU A 56 -0.70 -12.94 -5.59
C LEU A 56 -0.38 -14.44 -5.44
N VAL A 57 0.90 -14.80 -5.34
CA VAL A 57 1.34 -16.18 -5.11
C VAL A 57 0.91 -16.67 -3.72
N TYR A 58 1.14 -15.87 -2.67
CA TYR A 58 0.77 -16.23 -1.31
C TYR A 58 -0.74 -16.47 -1.15
N PHE A 59 -1.57 -15.56 -1.69
CA PHE A 59 -3.04 -15.64 -1.62
C PHE A 59 -3.69 -16.39 -2.78
N ARG A 60 -2.93 -17.08 -3.64
CA ARG A 60 -3.44 -17.73 -4.86
C ARG A 60 -4.67 -18.62 -4.63
N SER A 61 -4.70 -19.39 -3.54
CA SER A 61 -5.83 -20.29 -3.23
C SER A 61 -7.10 -19.49 -2.89
N ARG A 62 -6.94 -18.41 -2.12
CA ARG A 62 -8.05 -17.53 -1.74
C ARG A 62 -8.56 -16.75 -2.95
N LEU A 63 -7.66 -16.34 -3.84
CA LEU A 63 -8.03 -15.66 -5.09
C LEU A 63 -8.79 -16.59 -6.03
N CYS A 64 -8.28 -17.81 -6.27
CA CYS A 64 -8.99 -18.83 -7.07
C CYS A 64 -10.36 -19.18 -6.46
N TRP A 65 -10.43 -19.28 -5.13
CA TRP A 65 -11.70 -19.47 -4.43
C TRP A 65 -12.66 -18.30 -4.70
N LEU A 66 -12.22 -17.05 -4.53
CA LEU A 66 -13.06 -15.87 -4.73
C LEU A 66 -13.59 -15.80 -6.17
N LEU A 67 -12.70 -15.98 -7.15
CA LEU A 67 -13.03 -15.91 -8.58
C LEU A 67 -13.99 -17.04 -9.00
N SER A 68 -13.78 -18.27 -8.50
CA SER A 68 -14.66 -19.40 -8.83
C SER A 68 -16.05 -19.30 -8.20
N ARG A 69 -16.21 -18.53 -7.12
CA ARG A 69 -17.49 -18.35 -6.42
C ARG A 69 -18.27 -17.14 -6.93
N VAL A 70 -17.62 -16.13 -7.50
CA VAL A 70 -18.29 -14.88 -7.93
C VAL A 70 -19.39 -15.12 -8.96
N LEU A 71 -19.22 -16.15 -9.81
CA LEU A 71 -20.21 -16.55 -10.84
C LEU A 71 -21.28 -17.51 -10.32
N ARG A 72 -21.14 -18.05 -9.10
CA ARG A 72 -22.14 -18.96 -8.52
C ARG A 72 -23.38 -18.19 -8.07
N GLN A 73 -24.51 -18.88 -8.06
CA GLN A 73 -25.76 -18.37 -7.50
C GLN A 73 -25.89 -18.78 -6.03
N GLY A 74 -26.80 -18.13 -5.30
CA GLY A 74 -27.04 -18.39 -3.88
C GLY A 74 -26.09 -17.66 -2.92
N ALA A 75 -26.15 -18.04 -1.65
CA ALA A 75 -25.49 -17.32 -0.55
C ALA A 75 -23.95 -17.22 -0.71
N GLU A 76 -23.32 -18.27 -1.23
CA GLU A 76 -21.87 -18.28 -1.48
C GLU A 76 -21.45 -17.27 -2.56
N GLY A 77 -22.22 -17.19 -3.66
CA GLY A 77 -21.96 -16.23 -4.73
C GLY A 77 -22.18 -14.79 -4.28
N ASN A 78 -23.24 -14.55 -3.50
CA ASN A 78 -23.52 -13.23 -2.92
C ASN A 78 -22.40 -12.77 -1.98
N SER A 79 -21.88 -13.67 -1.14
CA SER A 79 -20.76 -13.38 -0.24
C SER A 79 -19.48 -13.04 -1.02
N ALA A 80 -19.17 -13.80 -2.07
CA ALA A 80 -18.01 -13.54 -2.94
C ALA A 80 -18.12 -12.19 -3.67
N ARG A 81 -19.28 -11.87 -4.25
CA ARG A 81 -19.54 -10.58 -4.91
C ARG A 81 -19.45 -9.41 -3.96
N THR A 82 -19.99 -9.56 -2.75
CA THR A 82 -19.92 -8.53 -1.70
C THR A 82 -18.47 -8.28 -1.28
N TYR A 83 -17.69 -9.34 -1.07
CA TYR A 83 -16.27 -9.20 -0.76
C TYR A 83 -15.49 -8.52 -1.89
N LEU A 84 -15.73 -8.89 -3.15
CA LEU A 84 -15.12 -8.26 -4.32
C LEU A 84 -15.51 -6.78 -4.42
N LEU A 85 -16.77 -6.43 -4.18
CA LEU A 85 -17.25 -5.06 -4.17
C LEU A 85 -16.50 -4.21 -3.12
N TRP A 86 -16.26 -4.76 -1.93
CA TRP A 86 -15.47 -4.05 -0.91
C TRP A 86 -14.01 -3.85 -1.29
N LEU A 87 -13.38 -4.82 -1.97
CA LEU A 87 -12.03 -4.64 -2.52
C LEU A 87 -11.98 -3.51 -3.56
N ILE A 88 -12.99 -3.45 -4.45
CA ILE A 88 -13.10 -2.39 -5.45
C ILE A 88 -13.27 -1.03 -4.75
N ILE A 89 -14.20 -0.93 -3.80
CA ILE A 89 -14.47 0.31 -3.07
C ILE A 89 -13.24 0.78 -2.28
N ALA A 90 -12.47 -0.13 -1.69
CA ALA A 90 -11.22 0.20 -1.02
C ALA A 90 -10.12 0.67 -2.01
N THR A 91 -10.14 0.21 -3.26
CA THR A 91 -9.08 0.56 -4.24
C THR A 91 -9.38 1.86 -5.00
N VAL A 92 -10.65 2.13 -5.28
CA VAL A 92 -11.09 3.25 -6.16
C VAL A 92 -10.57 4.62 -5.71
N PRO A 93 -10.68 5.04 -4.42
CA PRO A 93 -10.21 6.36 -4.01
C PRO A 93 -8.72 6.58 -4.28
N ALA A 94 -7.90 5.55 -4.03
CA ALA A 94 -6.47 5.62 -4.28
C ALA A 94 -6.16 5.70 -5.79
N GLY A 95 -6.82 4.86 -6.60
CA GLY A 95 -6.66 4.93 -8.06
C GLY A 95 -7.06 6.30 -8.62
N LEU A 96 -8.15 6.88 -8.13
CA LEU A 96 -8.59 8.21 -8.55
C LEU A 96 -7.59 9.31 -8.18
N VAL A 97 -7.08 9.31 -6.94
CA VAL A 97 -6.05 10.28 -6.53
C VAL A 97 -4.77 10.12 -7.34
N GLY A 98 -4.34 8.88 -7.59
CA GLY A 98 -3.18 8.59 -8.43
C GLY A 98 -3.30 9.14 -9.85
N LEU A 99 -4.47 8.95 -10.48
CA LEU A 99 -4.73 9.43 -11.85
C LEU A 99 -4.89 10.96 -11.92
N VAL A 100 -5.60 11.56 -10.97
CA VAL A 100 -5.88 13.01 -10.99
C VAL A 100 -4.64 13.84 -10.64
N PHE A 101 -3.75 13.31 -9.80
CA PHE A 101 -2.59 14.04 -9.29
C PHE A 101 -1.25 13.46 -9.75
N GLU A 102 -1.22 12.66 -10.82
CA GLU A 102 -0.03 11.93 -11.31
C GLU A 102 1.24 12.80 -11.37
N GLU A 103 1.19 13.93 -12.09
CA GLU A 103 2.34 14.84 -12.24
C GLU A 103 2.83 15.41 -10.90
N ARG A 104 1.90 15.75 -10.00
CA ARG A 104 2.23 16.30 -8.68
C ARG A 104 2.84 15.23 -7.78
N LEU A 105 2.30 14.02 -7.85
CA LEU A 105 2.82 12.89 -7.09
C LEU A 105 4.25 12.57 -7.55
N ALA A 106 4.49 12.47 -8.85
CA ALA A 106 5.84 12.24 -9.40
C ALA A 106 6.87 13.23 -8.85
N ALA A 107 6.55 14.53 -8.82
CA ALA A 107 7.43 15.55 -8.25
C ALA A 107 7.65 15.42 -6.73
N ILE A 108 6.66 14.91 -5.99
CA ILE A 108 6.78 14.67 -4.54
C ILE A 108 7.63 13.43 -4.26
N PHE A 109 7.55 12.38 -5.08
CA PHE A 109 8.35 11.16 -4.95
C PHE A 109 9.86 11.43 -5.10
N GLU A 110 10.25 12.41 -5.92
CA GLU A 110 11.65 12.83 -6.06
C GLU A 110 12.18 13.65 -4.85
N SER A 111 11.35 13.91 -3.84
CA SER A 111 11.73 14.74 -2.69
C SER A 111 12.05 13.89 -1.44
N PRO A 112 13.33 13.78 -1.04
CA PRO A 112 13.70 13.13 0.22
C PRO A 112 13.03 13.74 1.45
N ARG A 113 12.73 15.05 1.39
CA ARG A 113 12.01 15.76 2.46
C ARG A 113 10.57 15.27 2.59
N ALA A 114 9.89 15.00 1.47
CA ALA A 114 8.54 14.47 1.50
C ALA A 114 8.51 13.07 2.14
N ALA A 115 9.45 12.19 1.75
CA ALA A 115 9.59 10.87 2.35
C ALA A 115 9.87 10.93 3.86
N LEU A 116 10.73 11.84 4.32
CA LEU A 116 11.01 12.05 5.74
C LEU A 116 9.76 12.50 6.52
N ILE A 117 9.02 13.47 6.00
CA ILE A 117 7.77 13.94 6.60
C ILE A 117 6.74 12.80 6.65
N GLY A 118 6.62 12.03 5.56
CA GLY A 118 5.74 10.87 5.50
C GLY A 118 6.10 9.80 6.54
N LEU A 119 7.39 9.54 6.76
CA LEU A 119 7.85 8.61 7.80
C LEU A 119 7.47 9.08 9.20
N LEU A 120 7.60 10.39 9.49
CA LEU A 120 7.14 10.96 10.75
C LEU A 120 5.63 10.81 10.91
N VAL A 121 4.85 11.09 9.86
CA VAL A 121 3.39 10.88 9.86
C VAL A 121 3.05 9.41 10.11
N THR A 122 3.72 8.47 9.45
CA THR A 122 3.57 7.02 9.70
C THR A 122 3.84 6.68 11.16
N GLY A 123 4.94 7.20 11.71
CA GLY A 123 5.28 7.01 13.13
C GLY A 123 4.21 7.55 14.07
N LEU A 124 3.64 8.73 13.77
CA LEU A 124 2.55 9.32 14.54
C LEU A 124 1.26 8.50 14.45
N ILE A 125 0.90 8.00 13.25
CA ILE A 125 -0.26 7.11 13.07
C ILE A 125 -0.12 5.85 13.92
N LEU A 126 1.06 5.21 13.87
CA LEU A 126 1.34 4.02 14.66
C LEU A 126 1.42 4.29 16.15
N PHE A 127 1.94 5.44 16.55
CA PHE A 127 1.95 5.84 17.95
C PHE A 127 0.53 6.08 18.45
N ALA A 128 -0.28 6.80 17.69
CA ALA A 128 -1.67 7.11 18.00
C ALA A 128 -2.53 5.84 18.13
N SER A 129 -2.25 4.79 17.35
CA SER A 129 -3.00 3.53 17.41
C SER A 129 -2.95 2.85 18.78
N ARG A 130 -1.95 3.16 19.63
CA ARG A 130 -1.87 2.68 21.02
C ARG A 130 -2.99 3.18 21.93
N TRP A 131 -3.60 4.32 21.60
CA TRP A 131 -4.77 4.86 22.31
C TRP A 131 -6.06 4.61 21.53
N GLY A 132 -6.01 3.82 20.46
CA GLY A 132 -7.19 3.38 19.75
C GLY A 132 -8.09 2.60 20.69
N VAL A 133 -9.33 3.07 20.86
CA VAL A 133 -10.37 2.30 21.55
C VAL A 133 -10.72 1.11 20.66
N GLU A 134 -10.87 -0.08 21.23
CA GLU A 134 -11.45 -1.24 20.54
C GLU A 134 -12.86 -0.87 20.07
N ARG A 135 -12.98 -0.40 18.83
CA ARG A 135 -14.26 0.00 18.26
C ARG A 135 -14.99 -1.25 17.78
N ASN A 136 -16.31 -1.29 18.02
CA ASN A 136 -17.18 -2.20 17.28
C ASN A 136 -16.88 -2.04 15.79
N ARG A 137 -16.44 -3.12 15.15
CA ARG A 137 -16.03 -3.09 13.75
C ARG A 137 -17.15 -2.47 12.92
N PRO A 138 -16.87 -1.40 12.15
CA PRO A 138 -17.90 -0.79 11.32
C PRO A 138 -18.49 -1.83 10.37
N ALA A 139 -19.73 -1.61 9.92
CA ALA A 139 -20.31 -2.42 8.87
C ALA A 139 -19.30 -2.54 7.71
N ALA A 140 -19.17 -3.74 7.13
CA ALA A 140 -18.10 -4.06 6.17
C ALA A 140 -17.94 -3.02 5.05
N GLY A 141 -19.03 -2.34 4.69
CA GLY A 141 -18.99 -1.26 3.70
C GLY A 141 -18.40 0.06 4.14
N LEU A 142 -18.72 0.50 5.35
CA LEU A 142 -18.10 1.68 5.93
C LEU A 142 -16.61 1.44 6.15
N ALA A 143 -16.22 0.23 6.56
CA ALA A 143 -14.82 -0.17 6.68
C ALA A 143 -14.08 -0.05 5.34
N GLY A 144 -14.65 -0.59 4.25
CA GLY A 144 -14.05 -0.53 2.91
C GLY A 144 -13.83 0.90 2.41
N LEU A 145 -14.76 1.82 2.69
CA LEU A 145 -14.61 3.24 2.34
C LEU A 145 -13.48 3.92 3.12
N TRP A 146 -13.41 3.72 4.45
CA TRP A 146 -12.34 4.28 5.28
C TRP A 146 -10.96 3.77 4.89
N ILE A 147 -10.86 2.46 4.61
CA ILE A 147 -9.65 1.86 4.06
C ILE A 147 -9.26 2.54 2.74
N GLY A 148 -10.22 2.78 1.84
CA GLY A 148 -9.92 3.43 0.57
C GLY A 148 -9.43 4.86 0.69
N PHE A 149 -10.01 5.66 1.58
CA PHE A 149 -9.48 7.00 1.87
C PHE A 149 -8.09 6.94 2.50
N ALA A 150 -7.86 6.00 3.42
CA ALA A 150 -6.53 5.79 4.00
C ALA A 150 -5.49 5.39 2.94
N GLN A 151 -5.87 4.54 1.98
CA GLN A 151 -5.01 4.19 0.84
C GLN A 151 -4.71 5.39 -0.05
N ALA A 152 -5.69 6.27 -0.28
CA ALA A 152 -5.51 7.46 -1.10
C ALA A 152 -4.51 8.46 -0.48
N VAL A 153 -4.54 8.61 0.86
CA VAL A 153 -3.53 9.41 1.59
C VAL A 153 -2.16 8.73 1.53
N ALA A 154 -2.12 7.40 1.65
CA ALA A 154 -0.88 6.63 1.64
C ALA A 154 -0.24 6.45 0.25
N ILE A 155 -0.69 7.20 -0.76
CA ILE A 155 0.05 7.36 -2.03
C ILE A 155 1.26 8.26 -1.84
N LEU A 156 1.22 9.18 -0.86
CA LEU A 156 2.34 10.07 -0.59
C LEU A 156 3.57 9.28 -0.11
N PRO A 157 4.78 9.60 -0.60
CA PRO A 157 6.00 8.90 -0.22
C PRO A 157 6.23 9.04 1.29
N GLY A 158 6.73 7.97 1.91
CA GLY A 158 6.96 7.93 3.35
C GLY A 158 5.72 7.58 4.17
N ILE A 159 4.49 7.69 3.64
CA ILE A 159 3.29 7.23 4.35
C ILE A 159 3.08 5.73 4.11
N SER A 160 3.07 4.93 5.19
CA SER A 160 2.86 3.49 5.08
C SER A 160 1.41 3.16 4.70
N ARG A 161 1.22 2.50 3.55
CA ARG A 161 -0.09 1.98 3.12
C ARG A 161 -0.64 0.96 4.11
N SER A 162 0.16 -0.05 4.46
CA SER A 162 -0.22 -1.09 5.43
C SER A 162 -0.53 -0.50 6.80
N GLY A 163 0.29 0.45 7.30
CA GLY A 163 0.02 1.14 8.57
C GLY A 163 -1.27 1.95 8.54
N SER A 164 -1.52 2.67 7.45
CA SER A 164 -2.73 3.49 7.29
C SER A 164 -4.00 2.65 7.20
N THR A 165 -3.98 1.56 6.42
CA THR A 165 -5.17 0.71 6.23
C THR A 165 -5.48 -0.17 7.44
N ILE A 166 -4.45 -0.69 8.12
CA ILE A 166 -4.64 -1.46 9.37
C ILE A 166 -5.20 -0.57 10.48
N THR A 167 -4.78 0.70 10.54
CA THR A 167 -5.26 1.64 11.57
C THR A 167 -6.68 2.16 11.25
N ALA A 168 -7.04 2.27 9.97
CA ALA A 168 -8.34 2.78 9.54
C ALA A 168 -9.47 1.74 9.56
N GLY A 169 -9.15 0.44 9.36
CA GLY A 169 -10.10 -0.66 9.31
C GLY A 169 -10.38 -1.28 10.67
#